data_AF-A0A946GAL3-F1
#
_entry.id   AF-A0A946GAL3-F1
#
_cell.length_a   1.000
_cell.length_b   1.000
_cell.length_c   1.000
_cell.angle_alpha   90.00
_cell.angle_beta   90.00
_cell.angle_gamma   90.00
#
_symmetry.space_group_name_H-M   'P 1'
#
loop_
_entity.id
_entity.type
_entity.pdbx_description
1 polymer ?
#
loop_
_entity_poly.entity_id
_entity_poly.type
_entity_poly.pdbx_seq_one_letter_code
_entity_poly.pdbx_strand_id
1 'polypeptide(L)'
;MRKLLAVNLFFIGNVSADLVGHWLFNEGNGTIYADSSKNKNDASVTTSTAWSTEIPATSFANSASLDLDGTTQYLDTTYVGIAGSAPRTVSFWMKTTMTGANGIIAWGNSTSNGAKWHIRLNDNATNGPVGAIRTETQGDYTIGSTSINDGNWHHVTSVYPQGAGELGTVIHYIDGVAEAPGGNGGSTQPVNTSIVADPVTIGRRKQGTTLNYFSGKLDDVRIYDRALSATEVTQLSSTSPGADGLVMYFPLDEGSGTFAEDLGSGDHDGTLITPAPVPPTWSDDAPDHLSHSLLFANNNDLLYTPYEGIGGSASRSLTFWFKTSLAGDNGILGWGNSNQDGLKWQARLNTSAVDGPVGALRLEIQSGRTVATTPVNDDLWHHGAIIFEEDADPDISDVVFYLDGQLDAVSLFTPVPINTTNTGGPFAVTLGGRVQGTAIRGFDGNLADLRIYDSSLSQEEVKSIMTGGMTSSRNLAITSIEYRSGNPRSAMITWQSRPGRAYRIESSPNLMGPWKEEADFLESQGNTTRYVVTSIPANTPKLFFRVAEE
;
A
#
# COMPACT_ATOMS: atom_id res chain seq x y z
N MET A 1 -6.06 -33.88 -36.85
CA MET A 1 -5.88 -32.47 -36.43
C MET A 1 -6.84 -32.18 -35.29
N ARG A 2 -6.32 -32.07 -34.07
CA ARG A 2 -6.97 -31.41 -32.93
C ARG A 2 -5.87 -30.56 -32.30
N LYS A 3 -5.94 -29.24 -32.39
CA LYS A 3 -5.06 -28.35 -31.64
C LYS A 3 -5.84 -27.86 -30.43
N LEU A 4 -5.39 -28.32 -29.26
CA LEU A 4 -5.74 -27.78 -27.96
C LEU A 4 -5.49 -26.27 -27.97
N LEU A 5 -6.48 -25.50 -27.52
CA LEU A 5 -6.31 -24.13 -27.08
C LEU A 5 -5.75 -24.20 -25.66
N ALA A 6 -4.47 -23.89 -25.48
CA ALA A 6 -3.90 -23.69 -24.15
C ALA A 6 -4.26 -22.26 -23.72
N VAL A 7 -5.22 -22.15 -22.80
CA VAL A 7 -5.48 -20.93 -22.05
C VAL A 7 -4.40 -20.84 -20.98
N ASN A 8 -3.44 -19.94 -21.14
CA ASN A 8 -2.56 -19.56 -20.05
C ASN A 8 -3.33 -18.60 -19.16
N LEU A 9 -3.84 -19.13 -18.05
CA LEU A 9 -4.37 -18.36 -16.93
C LEU A 9 -3.17 -17.72 -16.21
N PHE A 10 -3.05 -16.40 -16.27
CA PHE A 10 -2.15 -15.67 -15.36
C PHE A 10 -2.91 -15.43 -14.07
N PHE A 11 -2.51 -16.08 -12.98
CA PHE A 11 -2.91 -15.68 -11.65
C PHE A 11 -2.15 -14.41 -11.29
N ILE A 12 -2.86 -13.31 -11.08
CA ILE A 12 -2.33 -12.15 -10.35
C ILE A 12 -2.49 -12.54 -8.88
N GLY A 13 -1.38 -12.79 -8.19
CA GLY A 13 -1.39 -13.21 -6.78
C GLY A 13 -1.92 -12.09 -5.88
N ASN A 14 -2.76 -12.46 -4.90
CA ASN A 14 -3.25 -11.56 -3.85
C ASN A 14 -2.07 -10.96 -3.07
N VAL A 15 -2.09 -9.65 -2.86
CA VAL A 15 -1.02 -8.96 -2.13
C VAL A 15 -0.93 -9.41 -0.66
N SER A 16 -2.04 -9.80 -0.01
CA SER A 16 -2.02 -10.29 1.39
C SER A 16 -1.77 -11.80 1.53
N ALA A 17 -1.90 -12.61 0.47
CA ALA A 17 -1.60 -14.04 0.53
C ALA A 17 -0.09 -14.34 0.48
N ASP A 18 0.69 -13.40 -0.04
CA ASP A 18 2.13 -13.57 -0.33
C ASP A 18 3.03 -12.76 0.63
N LEU A 19 2.42 -11.99 1.55
CA LEU A 19 3.10 -11.29 2.64
C LEU A 19 3.38 -12.28 3.78
N VAL A 20 4.67 -12.49 4.07
CA VAL A 20 5.11 -13.51 5.03
C VAL A 20 5.44 -12.95 6.40
N GLY A 21 5.89 -11.70 6.44
CA GLY A 21 6.09 -10.94 7.68
C GLY A 21 6.02 -9.45 7.39
N HIS A 22 5.39 -8.70 8.27
CA HIS A 22 5.22 -7.25 8.17
C HIS A 22 5.22 -6.65 9.57
N TRP A 23 6.26 -5.87 9.87
CA TRP A 23 6.38 -5.16 11.14
C TRP A 23 6.30 -3.66 10.89
N LEU A 24 5.17 -3.06 11.25
CA LEU A 24 4.88 -1.63 11.11
C LEU A 24 5.63 -0.78 12.12
N PHE A 25 5.88 -1.33 13.33
CA PHE A 25 6.45 -0.60 14.46
C PHE A 25 5.59 0.57 14.99
N ASN A 26 4.27 0.45 14.86
CA ASN A 26 3.30 1.46 15.31
C ASN A 26 2.86 1.31 16.79
N GLU A 27 3.31 0.27 17.49
CA GLU A 27 2.92 0.02 18.89
C GLU A 27 3.49 1.07 19.85
N GLY A 28 4.66 1.64 19.51
CA GLY A 28 5.29 2.76 20.20
C GLY A 28 5.77 2.50 21.63
N ASN A 29 5.58 1.28 22.15
CA ASN A 29 6.02 0.88 23.48
C ASN A 29 6.14 -0.65 23.62
N GLY A 30 6.77 -1.10 24.71
CA GLY A 30 6.93 -2.53 24.99
C GLY A 30 8.09 -3.20 24.26
N THR A 31 8.15 -4.52 24.34
CA THR A 31 9.26 -5.35 23.83
C THR A 31 8.83 -6.31 22.72
N ILE A 32 7.57 -6.27 22.32
CA ILE A 32 6.98 -7.08 21.25
C ILE A 32 6.65 -6.12 20.10
N TYR A 33 6.98 -6.54 18.90
CA TYR A 33 6.71 -5.85 17.64
C TYR A 33 5.86 -6.81 16.82
N ALA A 34 4.57 -6.51 16.66
CA ALA A 34 3.61 -7.42 16.06
C ALA A 34 3.89 -7.59 14.57
N ASP A 35 3.73 -8.81 14.08
CA ASP A 35 3.65 -9.08 12.65
C ASP A 35 2.18 -8.93 12.22
N SER A 36 1.87 -7.92 11.40
CA SER A 36 0.51 -7.70 10.88
C SER A 36 0.12 -8.77 9.85
N SER A 37 1.08 -9.49 9.25
CA SER A 37 0.77 -10.54 8.28
C SER A 37 -0.07 -11.68 8.90
N LYS A 38 -0.72 -12.46 8.04
CA LYS A 38 -1.48 -13.66 8.45
C LYS A 38 -0.67 -14.69 9.24
N ASN A 39 0.66 -14.63 9.20
CA ASN A 39 1.53 -15.61 9.84
C ASN A 39 1.88 -15.26 11.29
N LYS A 40 1.64 -14.01 11.73
CA LYS A 40 1.87 -13.54 13.10
C LYS A 40 3.26 -13.94 13.65
N ASN A 41 4.28 -13.76 12.80
CA ASN A 41 5.69 -13.94 13.12
C ASN A 41 6.25 -12.79 13.98
N ASP A 42 5.61 -12.51 15.11
CA ASP A 42 5.96 -11.39 15.99
C ASP A 42 7.46 -11.37 16.32
N ALA A 43 8.03 -10.17 16.32
CA ALA A 43 9.42 -9.94 16.67
C ALA A 43 9.52 -9.44 18.12
N SER A 44 10.66 -9.66 18.75
CA SER A 44 10.90 -9.20 20.12
C SER A 44 12.32 -8.72 20.33
N VAL A 45 12.49 -7.75 21.25
CA VAL A 45 13.80 -7.25 21.70
C VAL A 45 14.10 -7.77 23.11
N THR A 46 15.30 -8.31 23.32
CA THR A 46 15.65 -9.00 24.59
C THR A 46 16.20 -8.10 25.69
N THR A 47 16.68 -6.89 25.38
CA THR A 47 17.41 -6.04 26.35
C THR A 47 16.56 -4.87 26.83
N SER A 48 16.18 -3.98 25.92
CA SER A 48 15.41 -2.76 26.22
C SER A 48 14.60 -2.32 25.01
N THR A 49 13.47 -1.67 25.27
CA THR A 49 12.57 -1.08 24.26
C THR A 49 13.35 -0.18 23.29
N ALA A 50 13.05 -0.30 21.99
CA ALA A 50 13.72 0.41 20.91
C ALA A 50 12.67 1.14 20.06
N TRP A 51 12.23 2.32 20.50
CA TRP A 51 11.16 3.08 19.84
C TRP A 51 11.59 4.54 19.61
N SER A 52 11.13 5.12 18.51
CA SER A 52 11.23 6.55 18.22
C SER A 52 9.89 7.08 17.71
N THR A 53 9.61 8.36 17.97
CA THR A 53 8.50 9.09 17.34
C THR A 53 8.93 9.76 16.03
N GLU A 54 10.20 9.63 15.64
CA GLU A 54 10.65 10.06 14.32
C GLU A 54 10.35 8.95 13.32
N ILE A 55 9.47 9.25 12.37
CA ILE A 55 8.89 8.30 11.42
C ILE A 55 9.16 8.74 9.97
N PRO A 56 9.22 7.82 9.00
CA PRO A 56 9.18 8.17 7.59
C PRO A 56 7.81 8.73 7.22
N ALA A 57 7.77 9.57 6.19
CA ALA A 57 6.50 9.88 5.54
C ALA A 57 6.05 8.62 4.78
N THR A 58 4.86 8.11 5.06
CA THR A 58 4.33 6.89 4.46
C THR A 58 2.93 7.12 3.92
N SER A 59 2.38 6.15 3.17
CA SER A 59 1.00 6.19 2.68
C SER A 59 -0.03 5.66 3.66
N PHE A 60 0.41 5.25 4.85
CA PHE A 60 -0.38 4.69 5.92
C PHE A 60 -0.11 5.45 7.21
N ALA A 61 -0.93 5.20 8.22
CA ALA A 61 -0.74 5.83 9.52
C ALA A 61 0.52 5.26 10.16
N ASN A 62 1.42 6.14 10.57
CA ASN A 62 2.65 5.75 11.21
C ASN A 62 2.82 6.58 12.48
N SER A 63 2.99 5.90 13.61
CA SER A 63 3.02 6.52 14.95
C SER A 63 4.38 6.37 15.63
N ALA A 64 5.19 5.40 15.20
CA ALA A 64 6.50 5.14 15.76
C ALA A 64 7.36 4.32 14.80
N SER A 65 8.66 4.38 15.02
CA SER A 65 9.64 3.56 14.31
C SER A 65 10.49 2.76 15.30
N LEU A 66 11.15 1.71 14.83
CA LEU A 66 12.20 1.00 15.57
C LEU A 66 13.46 1.89 15.63
N ASP A 67 14.11 1.99 16.79
CA ASP A 67 15.34 2.78 16.98
C ASP A 67 16.44 1.97 17.66
N LEU A 68 17.43 1.53 16.89
CA LEU A 68 18.47 0.63 17.34
C LEU A 68 19.76 1.37 17.70
N ASP A 69 20.35 1.00 18.84
CA ASP A 69 21.55 1.65 19.41
C ASP A 69 22.87 1.36 18.69
N GLY A 70 22.95 0.34 17.85
CA GLY A 70 24.19 -0.12 17.24
C GLY A 70 25.13 -0.90 18.15
N THR A 71 24.71 -1.27 19.35
CA THR A 71 25.57 -1.96 20.33
C THR A 71 24.97 -3.24 20.89
N THR A 72 23.69 -3.26 21.23
CA THR A 72 23.06 -4.42 21.88
C THR A 72 21.66 -4.73 21.36
N GLN A 73 21.00 -3.77 20.70
CA GLN A 73 19.61 -3.90 20.29
C GLN A 73 19.48 -4.50 18.88
N TYR A 74 18.51 -5.38 18.74
CA TYR A 74 18.05 -6.02 17.51
C TYR A 74 16.74 -6.77 17.82
N LEU A 75 15.95 -7.11 16.81
CA LEU A 75 14.76 -7.93 16.96
C LEU A 75 15.02 -9.37 16.54
N ASP A 76 14.57 -10.30 17.36
CA ASP A 76 14.49 -11.73 17.05
C ASP A 76 13.05 -12.10 16.68
N THR A 77 12.93 -12.96 15.67
CA THR A 77 11.67 -13.60 15.30
C THR A 77 11.79 -15.11 15.49
N THR A 78 10.66 -15.81 15.56
CA THR A 78 10.64 -17.28 15.44
C THR A 78 10.60 -17.75 13.98
N TYR A 79 10.39 -16.83 13.04
CA TYR A 79 10.29 -17.14 11.62
C TYR A 79 11.64 -17.52 11.05
N VAL A 80 11.75 -18.72 10.48
CA VAL A 80 13.01 -19.26 9.95
C VAL A 80 13.46 -18.63 8.63
N GLY A 81 12.58 -17.85 7.98
CA GLY A 81 12.85 -17.21 6.71
C GLY A 81 12.57 -18.08 5.49
N ILE A 82 12.69 -17.49 4.31
CA ILE A 82 12.45 -18.16 3.03
C ILE A 82 13.67 -19.03 2.68
N ALA A 83 13.44 -20.31 2.41
CA ALA A 83 14.48 -21.30 2.14
C ALA A 83 14.83 -21.43 0.64
N GLY A 84 15.98 -22.03 0.36
CA GLY A 84 16.40 -22.44 -0.97
C GLY A 84 16.54 -21.27 -1.95
N SER A 85 16.13 -21.50 -3.20
CA SER A 85 16.20 -20.55 -4.32
C SER A 85 14.85 -19.92 -4.67
N ALA A 86 13.85 -19.98 -3.77
CA ALA A 86 12.54 -19.37 -4.00
C ALA A 86 12.66 -17.85 -4.29
N PRO A 87 11.75 -17.26 -5.09
CA PRO A 87 11.69 -15.80 -5.16
C PRO A 87 11.43 -15.20 -3.78
N ARG A 88 11.81 -13.93 -3.60
CA ARG A 88 11.51 -13.19 -2.36
C ARG A 88 11.71 -11.71 -2.54
N THR A 89 10.97 -10.92 -1.79
CA THR A 89 11.16 -9.47 -1.69
C THR A 89 11.28 -9.07 -0.25
N VAL A 90 12.19 -8.14 0.05
CA VAL A 90 12.27 -7.49 1.35
C VAL A 90 12.18 -5.98 1.14
N SER A 91 11.24 -5.33 1.82
CA SER A 91 11.01 -3.87 1.78
C SER A 91 11.06 -3.31 3.20
N PHE A 92 11.55 -2.10 3.36
CA PHE A 92 11.58 -1.38 4.63
C PHE A 92 11.92 0.10 4.41
N TRP A 93 11.51 0.96 5.32
CA TRP A 93 12.10 2.29 5.45
C TRP A 93 13.30 2.23 6.39
N MET A 94 14.33 3.01 6.10
CA MET A 94 15.50 3.13 6.97
C MET A 94 16.06 4.54 7.05
N LYS A 95 16.66 4.86 8.20
CA LYS A 95 17.43 6.09 8.44
C LYS A 95 18.68 5.78 9.25
N THR A 96 19.86 6.09 8.71
CA THR A 96 21.14 5.84 9.39
C THR A 96 22.26 6.72 8.85
N THR A 97 23.37 6.81 9.60
CA THR A 97 24.64 7.40 9.18
C THR A 97 25.79 6.39 9.18
N MET A 98 25.50 5.11 9.42
CA MET A 98 26.52 4.08 9.51
C MET A 98 27.24 3.83 8.19
N THR A 99 28.50 3.44 8.28
CA THR A 99 29.35 3.03 7.15
C THR A 99 29.89 1.60 7.32
N GLY A 100 29.60 0.98 8.46
CA GLY A 100 30.13 -0.32 8.86
C GLY A 100 29.35 -1.52 8.32
N ALA A 101 29.84 -2.69 8.65
CA ALA A 101 29.34 -3.97 8.14
C ALA A 101 28.18 -4.55 8.98
N ASN A 102 27.23 -3.68 9.35
CA ASN A 102 26.13 -3.92 10.28
C ASN A 102 24.88 -4.43 9.51
N GLY A 103 24.17 -5.42 10.06
CA GLY A 103 23.06 -6.07 9.34
C GLY A 103 21.73 -5.38 9.60
N ILE A 104 20.92 -5.19 8.54
CA ILE A 104 19.56 -4.66 8.64
C ILE A 104 18.57 -5.80 8.83
N ILE A 105 18.67 -6.84 8.00
CA ILE A 105 17.84 -8.04 8.14
C ILE A 105 18.57 -9.25 7.58
N ALA A 106 18.52 -10.37 8.30
CA ALA A 106 19.26 -11.58 7.95
C ALA A 106 18.54 -12.85 8.39
N TRP A 107 18.70 -13.92 7.61
CA TRP A 107 18.38 -15.29 8.02
C TRP A 107 19.28 -16.31 7.31
N GLY A 108 19.26 -17.54 7.82
CA GLY A 108 19.96 -18.67 7.25
C GLY A 108 21.47 -18.75 7.56
N ASN A 109 22.11 -19.79 7.05
CA ASN A 109 23.43 -20.24 7.50
C ASN A 109 24.60 -19.34 7.03
N SER A 110 25.25 -18.68 7.99
CA SER A 110 26.43 -17.82 7.76
C SER A 110 27.77 -18.55 7.56
N THR A 111 27.79 -19.89 7.63
CA THR A 111 29.02 -20.70 7.51
C THR A 111 29.17 -21.42 6.18
N SER A 112 28.14 -21.40 5.32
CA SER A 112 28.12 -22.08 4.02
C SER A 112 27.79 -21.08 2.92
N ASN A 113 28.54 -21.09 1.82
CA ASN A 113 28.28 -20.18 0.70
C ASN A 113 26.92 -20.45 0.05
N GLY A 114 26.22 -19.39 -0.36
CA GLY A 114 24.86 -19.45 -0.91
C GLY A 114 23.76 -19.71 0.11
N ALA A 115 24.10 -20.01 1.36
CA ALA A 115 23.17 -20.52 2.37
C ALA A 115 22.60 -19.46 3.32
N LYS A 116 23.06 -18.21 3.23
CA LYS A 116 22.52 -17.07 3.99
C LYS A 116 21.61 -16.22 3.09
N TRP A 117 20.73 -15.42 3.67
CA TRP A 117 20.19 -14.22 3.05
C TRP A 117 20.40 -13.05 3.99
N HIS A 118 20.99 -11.96 3.50
CA HIS A 118 21.38 -10.85 4.35
C HIS A 118 21.36 -9.54 3.58
N ILE A 119 20.66 -8.56 4.13
CA ILE A 119 20.62 -7.19 3.63
C ILE A 119 21.32 -6.29 4.64
N ARG A 120 22.27 -5.49 4.14
CA ARG A 120 23.10 -4.57 4.92
C ARG A 120 23.53 -3.39 4.07
N LEU A 121 24.18 -2.41 4.69
CA LEU A 121 24.94 -1.42 3.95
C LEU A 121 26.28 -2.00 3.46
N ASN A 122 26.71 -1.58 2.27
CA ASN A 122 28.06 -1.85 1.79
C ASN A 122 29.07 -1.00 2.54
N ASP A 123 30.15 -1.65 2.99
CA ASP A 123 31.19 -1.09 3.87
C ASP A 123 32.55 -0.97 3.16
N ASN A 124 32.63 -1.35 1.88
CA ASN A 124 33.88 -1.39 1.13
C ASN A 124 33.74 -0.75 -0.25
N ALA A 125 34.43 0.38 -0.43
CA ALA A 125 34.45 1.16 -1.68
C ALA A 125 35.00 0.39 -2.89
N THR A 126 35.75 -0.70 -2.67
CA THR A 126 36.28 -1.56 -3.74
C THR A 126 35.18 -2.43 -4.36
N ASN A 127 34.16 -2.77 -3.57
CA ASN A 127 33.07 -3.64 -4.01
C ASN A 127 31.94 -2.84 -4.68
N GLY A 128 31.78 -1.57 -4.32
CA GLY A 128 30.69 -0.68 -4.74
C GLY A 128 30.63 0.55 -3.82
N PRO A 129 29.65 1.46 -4.00
CA PRO A 129 29.50 2.65 -3.15
C PRO A 129 29.34 2.28 -1.66
N VAL A 130 30.07 2.97 -0.78
CA VAL A 130 29.90 2.79 0.68
C VAL A 130 28.56 3.41 1.09
N GLY A 131 27.79 2.71 1.92
CA GLY A 131 26.46 3.16 2.32
C GLY A 131 25.34 2.86 1.33
N ALA A 132 25.64 2.17 0.21
CA ALA A 132 24.61 1.61 -0.65
C ALA A 132 24.08 0.28 -0.10
N ILE A 133 22.84 -0.06 -0.45
CA ILE A 133 22.23 -1.33 -0.07
C ILE A 133 23.00 -2.50 -0.68
N ARG A 134 23.22 -3.53 0.11
CA ARG A 134 23.91 -4.76 -0.29
C ARG A 134 23.07 -5.95 0.13
N THR A 135 22.75 -6.81 -0.83
CA THR A 135 22.22 -8.16 -0.56
C THR A 135 23.34 -9.18 -0.77
N GLU A 136 23.52 -10.11 0.17
CA GLU A 136 24.56 -11.14 0.12
C GLU A 136 24.05 -12.51 0.61
N THR A 137 24.57 -13.60 0.03
CA THR A 137 24.14 -14.98 0.35
C THR A 137 25.22 -15.81 1.03
N GLN A 138 26.18 -15.15 1.68
CA GLN A 138 27.45 -15.73 2.14
C GLN A 138 28.33 -16.14 0.95
N GLY A 139 29.43 -15.42 0.76
CA GLY A 139 30.37 -15.67 -0.34
C GLY A 139 30.02 -14.99 -1.67
N ASP A 140 28.77 -14.56 -1.88
CA ASP A 140 28.32 -13.79 -3.05
C ASP A 140 27.54 -12.54 -2.62
N TYR A 141 27.57 -11.47 -3.44
CA TYR A 141 26.88 -10.22 -3.17
C TYR A 141 26.51 -9.41 -4.42
N THR A 142 25.47 -8.60 -4.26
CA THR A 142 25.10 -7.50 -5.14
C THR A 142 24.87 -6.23 -4.32
N ILE A 143 25.19 -5.08 -4.90
CA ILE A 143 25.17 -3.76 -4.24
C ILE A 143 24.44 -2.79 -5.16
N GLY A 144 23.56 -1.97 -4.58
CA GLY A 144 22.91 -0.82 -5.23
C GLY A 144 23.89 0.27 -5.65
N SER A 145 23.38 1.30 -6.31
CA SER A 145 24.21 2.40 -6.84
C SER A 145 24.22 3.65 -5.97
N THR A 146 23.22 3.82 -5.10
CA THR A 146 23.04 5.03 -4.30
C THR A 146 23.44 4.79 -2.85
N SER A 147 24.29 5.66 -2.31
CA SER A 147 24.56 5.73 -0.87
C SER A 147 23.37 6.38 -0.16
N ILE A 148 22.80 5.70 0.83
CA ILE A 148 21.58 6.09 1.56
C ILE A 148 21.79 6.25 3.07
N ASN A 149 23.05 6.42 3.48
CA ASN A 149 23.48 6.59 4.86
C ASN A 149 23.73 8.07 5.19
N ASP A 150 22.87 8.95 4.69
CA ASP A 150 22.97 10.41 4.78
C ASP A 150 22.22 11.00 5.99
N GLY A 151 21.57 10.15 6.79
CA GLY A 151 20.74 10.56 7.92
C GLY A 151 19.31 10.93 7.55
N ASN A 152 18.85 10.68 6.32
CA ASN A 152 17.46 10.82 5.90
C ASN A 152 16.74 9.47 5.86
N TRP A 153 15.41 9.51 5.83
CA TRP A 153 14.58 8.34 5.60
C TRP A 153 14.61 7.97 4.12
N HIS A 154 14.85 6.69 3.84
CA HIS A 154 14.78 6.12 2.50
C HIS A 154 13.92 4.85 2.53
N HIS A 155 13.04 4.69 1.54
CA HIS A 155 12.37 3.42 1.31
C HIS A 155 13.28 2.52 0.47
N VAL A 156 13.54 1.33 0.97
CA VAL A 156 14.44 0.36 0.33
C VAL A 156 13.64 -0.89 -0.02
N THR A 157 13.86 -1.43 -1.21
CA THR A 157 13.35 -2.77 -1.56
C THR A 157 14.40 -3.59 -2.29
N SER A 158 14.57 -4.85 -1.90
CA SER A 158 15.41 -5.83 -2.61
C SER A 158 14.55 -6.97 -3.11
N VAL A 159 14.45 -7.10 -4.44
CA VAL A 159 13.62 -8.09 -5.13
C VAL A 159 14.49 -9.18 -5.73
N TYR A 160 14.29 -10.43 -5.32
CA TYR A 160 14.91 -11.61 -5.95
C TYR A 160 13.91 -12.31 -6.87
N PRO A 161 14.12 -12.27 -8.20
CA PRO A 161 13.15 -12.80 -9.16
C PRO A 161 12.96 -14.32 -9.09
N GLN A 162 11.80 -14.79 -9.58
CA GLN A 162 11.55 -16.21 -9.73
C GLN A 162 12.51 -16.84 -10.74
N GLY A 163 13.14 -17.96 -10.37
CA GLY A 163 14.05 -18.69 -11.26
C GLY A 163 15.39 -17.98 -11.52
N ALA A 164 15.71 -16.95 -10.73
CA ALA A 164 16.93 -16.16 -10.85
C ALA A 164 18.24 -16.96 -10.79
N GLY A 165 18.30 -17.98 -9.92
CA GLY A 165 19.45 -18.87 -9.74
C GLY A 165 20.65 -18.23 -9.02
N GLU A 166 21.06 -17.04 -9.44
CA GLU A 166 22.24 -16.34 -8.94
C GLU A 166 21.88 -14.98 -8.33
N LEU A 167 22.71 -14.50 -7.40
CA LEU A 167 22.41 -13.33 -6.60
C LEU A 167 22.46 -12.00 -7.38
N GLY A 168 23.27 -11.91 -8.43
CA GLY A 168 23.41 -10.72 -9.26
C GLY A 168 22.14 -10.31 -10.04
N THR A 169 21.06 -11.08 -9.93
CA THR A 169 19.74 -10.80 -10.50
C THR A 169 18.83 -10.01 -9.56
N VAL A 170 19.25 -9.79 -8.31
CA VAL A 170 18.48 -8.96 -7.37
C VAL A 170 18.35 -7.55 -7.92
N ILE A 171 17.14 -7.01 -7.85
CA ILE A 171 16.85 -5.62 -8.20
C ILE A 171 16.69 -4.85 -6.90
N HIS A 172 17.49 -3.80 -6.73
CA HIS A 172 17.34 -2.85 -5.64
C HIS A 172 16.47 -1.69 -6.08
N TYR A 173 15.61 -1.21 -5.20
CA TYR A 173 14.84 0.01 -5.36
C TYR A 173 15.14 0.92 -4.18
N ILE A 174 15.43 2.19 -4.48
CA ILE A 174 15.58 3.26 -3.49
C ILE A 174 14.51 4.29 -3.79
N ASP A 175 13.68 4.61 -2.80
CA ASP A 175 12.57 5.56 -2.89
C ASP A 175 11.65 5.27 -4.09
N GLY A 176 11.38 3.99 -4.31
CA GLY A 176 10.51 3.50 -5.39
C GLY A 176 11.17 3.36 -6.76
N VAL A 177 12.44 3.78 -6.90
CA VAL A 177 13.17 3.81 -8.18
C VAL A 177 14.14 2.63 -8.26
N ALA A 178 14.01 1.82 -9.31
CA ALA A 178 14.91 0.71 -9.58
C ALA A 178 16.34 1.19 -9.87
N GLU A 179 17.32 0.52 -9.28
CA GLU A 179 18.73 0.80 -9.48
C GLU A 179 19.40 -0.23 -10.39
N ALA A 180 20.39 0.24 -11.16
CA ALA A 180 21.41 -0.65 -11.71
C ALA A 180 22.38 -1.05 -10.58
N PRO A 181 22.98 -2.26 -10.61
CA PRO A 181 23.94 -2.65 -9.59
C PRO A 181 25.16 -1.72 -9.62
N GLY A 182 25.50 -1.14 -8.47
CA GLY A 182 26.75 -0.39 -8.25
C GLY A 182 27.94 -1.30 -7.93
N GLY A 183 27.69 -2.58 -7.72
CA GLY A 183 28.72 -3.58 -7.49
C GLY A 183 28.19 -5.01 -7.45
N ASN A 184 28.91 -5.96 -8.03
CA ASN A 184 28.62 -7.39 -7.98
C ASN A 184 29.92 -8.16 -7.77
N GLY A 185 29.93 -9.20 -6.95
CA GLY A 185 31.13 -10.01 -6.78
C GLY A 185 31.01 -11.09 -5.72
N GLY A 186 32.06 -11.93 -5.64
CA GLY A 186 32.08 -13.11 -4.78
C GLY A 186 32.26 -14.40 -5.59
N SER A 187 31.92 -15.55 -5.00
CA SER A 187 31.82 -16.81 -5.74
C SER A 187 30.43 -16.90 -6.37
N THR A 188 30.37 -17.07 -7.70
CA THR A 188 29.13 -17.38 -8.45
C THR A 188 28.56 -18.70 -7.96
N GLN A 189 27.72 -18.65 -6.93
CA GLN A 189 27.09 -19.81 -6.31
C GLN A 189 25.58 -19.64 -6.41
N PRO A 190 24.84 -20.75 -6.59
CA PRO A 190 23.39 -20.70 -6.54
C PRO A 190 22.92 -20.16 -5.19
N VAL A 191 21.90 -19.32 -5.21
CA VAL A 191 21.17 -18.96 -4.00
C VAL A 191 20.46 -20.21 -3.49
N ASN A 192 20.85 -20.68 -2.30
CA ASN A 192 20.27 -21.87 -1.68
C ASN A 192 20.22 -21.68 -0.16
N THR A 193 19.40 -20.73 0.28
CA THR A 193 19.32 -20.32 1.68
C THR A 193 18.96 -21.51 2.58
N SER A 194 19.81 -21.79 3.57
CA SER A 194 19.59 -22.87 4.53
C SER A 194 19.01 -22.30 5.81
N ILE A 195 17.79 -22.69 6.13
CA ILE A 195 17.05 -22.25 7.32
C ILE A 195 17.33 -23.10 8.57
N VAL A 196 18.31 -24.01 8.50
CA VAL A 196 18.68 -24.93 9.59
C VAL A 196 19.57 -24.25 10.65
N ALA A 197 19.96 -22.99 10.45
CA ALA A 197 21.00 -22.36 11.26
C ALA A 197 20.58 -21.10 12.01
N ASP A 198 19.74 -20.24 11.43
CA ASP A 198 19.42 -18.93 12.02
C ASP A 198 18.07 -18.41 11.50
N PRO A 199 17.12 -18.05 12.38
CA PRO A 199 15.86 -17.42 11.98
C PRO A 199 16.07 -15.98 11.49
N VAL A 200 14.99 -15.35 11.03
CA VAL A 200 14.96 -13.94 10.65
C VAL A 200 15.27 -13.09 11.88
N THR A 201 16.25 -12.21 11.70
CA THR A 201 16.67 -11.22 12.69
C THR A 201 16.70 -9.86 12.00
N ILE A 202 16.23 -8.83 12.71
CA ILE A 202 16.20 -7.44 12.24
C ILE A 202 17.17 -6.63 13.10
N GLY A 203 18.05 -5.85 12.49
CA GLY A 203 18.97 -4.97 13.20
C GLY A 203 20.29 -5.59 13.62
N ARG A 204 20.64 -6.80 13.14
CA ARG A 204 21.97 -7.35 13.35
C ARG A 204 22.48 -8.16 12.16
N ARG A 205 23.81 -8.18 12.02
CA ARG A 205 24.54 -9.18 11.27
C ARG A 205 25.05 -10.25 12.23
N LYS A 206 24.80 -11.51 11.88
CA LYS A 206 25.48 -12.67 12.48
C LYS A 206 26.44 -13.31 11.49
N GLN A 207 27.70 -13.46 11.89
CA GLN A 207 28.71 -14.19 11.12
C GLN A 207 29.50 -15.10 12.07
N GLY A 208 29.13 -16.39 12.10
CA GLY A 208 29.62 -17.30 13.14
C GLY A 208 29.23 -16.77 14.52
N THR A 209 30.24 -16.48 15.36
CA THR A 209 30.06 -15.90 16.70
C THR A 209 30.11 -14.37 16.73
N THR A 210 30.47 -13.72 15.61
CA THR A 210 30.57 -12.26 15.52
C THR A 210 29.19 -11.65 15.26
N LEU A 211 28.82 -10.67 16.08
CA LEU A 211 27.60 -9.89 15.96
C LEU A 211 27.95 -8.42 15.66
N ASN A 212 27.34 -7.84 14.64
CA ASN A 212 27.43 -6.40 14.35
C ASN A 212 26.02 -5.81 14.29
N TYR A 213 25.70 -4.90 15.20
CA TYR A 213 24.35 -4.36 15.41
C TYR A 213 24.12 -3.10 14.62
N PHE A 214 22.90 -2.93 14.10
CA PHE A 214 22.54 -1.74 13.34
C PHE A 214 22.31 -0.54 14.27
N SER A 215 22.83 0.62 13.90
CA SER A 215 22.52 1.90 14.54
C SER A 215 21.68 2.74 13.59
N GLY A 216 20.49 3.11 14.01
CA GLY A 216 19.56 3.89 13.20
C GLY A 216 18.13 3.43 13.35
N LYS A 217 17.26 4.02 12.54
CA LYS A 217 15.82 3.77 12.56
C LYS A 217 15.38 2.88 11.41
N LEU A 218 14.43 2.00 11.70
CA LEU A 218 13.77 1.15 10.72
C LEU A 218 12.26 1.31 10.89
N ASP A 219 11.53 1.17 9.80
CA ASP A 219 10.07 1.22 9.76
C ASP A 219 9.54 0.30 8.66
N ASP A 220 8.31 -0.16 8.82
CA ASP A 220 7.54 -0.88 7.80
C ASP A 220 8.30 -2.06 7.16
N VAL A 221 8.90 -2.91 7.99
CA VAL A 221 9.73 -4.02 7.50
C VAL A 221 8.82 -5.13 6.96
N ARG A 222 8.90 -5.40 5.65
CA ARG A 222 8.10 -6.40 4.94
C ARG A 222 8.96 -7.50 4.32
N ILE A 223 8.45 -8.73 4.34
CA ILE A 223 8.99 -9.89 3.63
C ILE A 223 7.88 -10.54 2.81
N TYR A 224 8.10 -10.70 1.50
CA TYR A 224 7.21 -11.41 0.58
C TYR A 224 7.89 -12.68 0.06
N ASP A 225 7.13 -13.77 -0.12
CA ASP A 225 7.61 -15.02 -0.74
C ASP A 225 7.58 -15.02 -2.27
N ARG A 226 7.40 -13.84 -2.86
CA ARG A 226 7.47 -13.60 -4.30
C ARG A 226 8.28 -12.36 -4.65
N ALA A 227 8.53 -12.22 -5.94
CA ALA A 227 9.06 -10.99 -6.50
C ALA A 227 7.92 -9.97 -6.64
N LEU A 228 8.09 -8.78 -6.07
CA LEU A 228 7.21 -7.65 -6.35
C LEU A 228 7.54 -7.04 -7.71
N SER A 229 6.52 -6.54 -8.39
CA SER A 229 6.64 -5.72 -9.59
C SER A 229 7.09 -4.29 -9.24
N ALA A 230 7.61 -3.56 -10.23
CA ALA A 230 8.02 -2.17 -10.03
C ALA A 230 6.86 -1.28 -9.53
N THR A 231 5.63 -1.51 -10.02
CA THR A 231 4.44 -0.77 -9.59
C THR A 231 4.13 -1.01 -8.12
N GLU A 232 4.16 -2.27 -7.67
CA GLU A 232 3.96 -2.61 -6.26
C GLU A 232 5.03 -1.95 -5.39
N VAL A 233 6.31 -1.97 -5.81
CA VAL A 233 7.39 -1.30 -5.06
C VAL A 233 7.19 0.22 -4.98
N THR A 234 6.76 0.86 -6.07
CA THR A 234 6.44 2.29 -6.07
C THR A 234 5.30 2.62 -5.12
N GLN A 235 4.29 1.76 -5.01
CA GLN A 235 3.20 1.92 -4.04
C GLN A 235 3.72 1.84 -2.60
N LEU A 236 4.57 0.86 -2.27
CA LEU A 236 5.16 0.75 -0.93
C LEU A 236 6.04 1.96 -0.54
N SER A 237 6.70 2.56 -1.53
CA SER A 237 7.55 3.75 -1.31
C SER A 237 6.79 5.07 -1.25
N SER A 238 5.49 5.05 -1.54
CA SER A 238 4.71 6.27 -1.70
C SER A 238 4.44 6.93 -0.35
N THR A 239 4.44 8.26 -0.36
CA THR A 239 3.99 9.08 0.76
C THR A 239 2.59 9.57 0.39
N SER A 240 1.58 9.34 1.23
CA SER A 240 0.24 9.88 0.94
C SER A 240 0.08 11.23 1.63
N PRO A 241 -0.27 12.29 0.88
CA PRO A 241 -0.96 13.43 1.47
C PRO A 241 -2.23 12.93 2.16
N GLY A 242 -2.41 13.22 3.45
CA GLY A 242 -3.51 12.68 4.25
C GLY A 242 -3.20 11.32 4.88
N ALA A 243 -2.00 11.12 5.45
CA ALA A 243 -1.74 10.08 6.44
C ALA A 243 -1.82 10.61 7.89
N ASP A 244 -1.80 11.94 8.06
CA ASP A 244 -1.92 12.59 9.36
C ASP A 244 -3.33 12.39 9.94
N GLY A 245 -3.38 11.80 11.13
CA GLY A 245 -4.61 11.38 11.77
C GLY A 245 -5.35 10.21 11.08
N LEU A 246 -4.72 9.46 10.17
CA LEU A 246 -5.35 8.26 9.58
C LEU A 246 -5.50 7.17 10.66
N VAL A 247 -6.72 6.74 10.94
CA VAL A 247 -7.02 5.74 11.97
C VAL A 247 -7.29 4.37 11.38
N MET A 248 -8.09 4.30 10.32
CA MET A 248 -8.36 3.06 9.60
C MET A 248 -8.29 3.29 8.09
N TYR A 249 -7.77 2.31 7.37
CA TYR A 249 -7.75 2.31 5.91
C TYR A 249 -8.00 0.90 5.39
N PHE A 250 -9.18 0.70 4.78
CA PHE A 250 -9.53 -0.52 4.06
C PHE A 250 -9.51 -0.25 2.55
N PRO A 251 -8.46 -0.68 1.82
CA PRO A 251 -8.46 -0.67 0.36
C PRO A 251 -9.65 -1.43 -0.22
N LEU A 252 -10.04 -2.54 0.44
CA LEU A 252 -11.09 -3.48 0.01
C LEU A 252 -10.81 -4.07 -1.38
N ASP A 253 -9.53 -4.28 -1.71
CA ASP A 253 -9.07 -4.78 -3.00
C ASP A 253 -8.46 -6.20 -2.94
N GLU A 254 -8.66 -6.92 -1.83
CA GLU A 254 -8.06 -8.22 -1.53
C GLU A 254 -8.48 -9.34 -2.49
N GLY A 255 -9.61 -9.20 -3.17
CA GLY A 255 -10.09 -10.10 -4.23
C GLY A 255 -10.54 -11.50 -3.77
N SER A 256 -10.20 -11.93 -2.55
CA SER A 256 -10.62 -13.21 -1.98
C SER A 256 -10.37 -13.28 -0.46
N GLY A 257 -10.88 -14.33 0.19
CA GLY A 257 -10.69 -14.55 1.63
C GLY A 257 -11.82 -13.97 2.48
N THR A 258 -11.62 -13.96 3.80
CA THR A 258 -12.63 -13.58 4.82
C THR A 258 -12.19 -12.43 5.72
N PHE A 259 -11.10 -11.75 5.37
CA PHE A 259 -10.59 -10.59 6.08
C PHE A 259 -10.44 -9.41 5.11
N ALA A 260 -10.70 -8.21 5.61
CA ALA A 260 -10.31 -6.95 5.00
C ALA A 260 -9.20 -6.34 5.85
N GLU A 261 -8.03 -6.12 5.27
CA GLU A 261 -6.83 -5.65 5.96
C GLU A 261 -6.97 -4.16 6.30
N ASP A 262 -6.72 -3.80 7.56
CA ASP A 262 -6.64 -2.40 7.98
C ASP A 262 -5.20 -1.89 7.84
N LEU A 263 -4.97 -1.01 6.87
CA LEU A 263 -3.70 -0.31 6.65
C LEU A 263 -3.61 1.01 7.44
N GLY A 264 -4.56 1.28 8.35
CA GLY A 264 -4.53 2.43 9.25
C GLY A 264 -3.69 2.20 10.51
N SER A 265 -3.84 3.08 11.50
CA SER A 265 -3.15 2.92 12.78
C SER A 265 -3.90 1.90 13.65
N GLY A 266 -3.32 0.72 13.88
CA GLY A 266 -3.76 -0.16 14.96
C GLY A 266 -4.24 -1.57 14.58
N ASP A 267 -4.00 -2.06 13.36
CA ASP A 267 -4.28 -3.45 12.95
C ASP A 267 -5.76 -3.84 13.20
N HIS A 268 -6.70 -2.95 12.88
CA HIS A 268 -8.13 -3.17 13.13
C HIS A 268 -8.81 -3.98 12.02
N ASP A 269 -8.18 -5.09 11.62
CA ASP A 269 -8.63 -5.93 10.51
C ASP A 269 -10.12 -6.25 10.59
N GLY A 270 -10.80 -5.99 9.48
CA GLY A 270 -12.20 -6.31 9.29
C GLY A 270 -12.37 -7.80 9.07
N THR A 271 -13.34 -8.44 9.73
CA THR A 271 -13.70 -9.83 9.41
C THR A 271 -15.07 -9.88 8.75
N LEU A 272 -15.17 -10.59 7.63
CA LEU A 272 -16.39 -10.75 6.84
C LEU A 272 -17.41 -11.72 7.50
N ILE A 273 -17.35 -11.96 8.82
CA ILE A 273 -18.17 -13.01 9.48
C ILE A 273 -19.56 -12.56 9.94
N THR A 274 -20.46 -13.55 9.88
CA THR A 274 -21.90 -13.57 10.21
C THR A 274 -22.22 -13.41 11.70
N PRO A 275 -23.48 -13.05 12.02
CA PRO A 275 -24.38 -14.13 12.42
C PRO A 275 -25.69 -14.23 11.57
N ALA A 276 -25.66 -14.11 10.23
CA ALA A 276 -26.46 -14.88 9.23
C ALA A 276 -26.42 -14.21 7.82
N PRO A 277 -26.69 -14.93 6.69
CA PRO A 277 -26.19 -16.23 6.26
C PRO A 277 -25.28 -16.13 5.00
N VAL A 278 -25.05 -14.94 4.46
CA VAL A 278 -24.15 -14.70 3.32
C VAL A 278 -23.32 -13.48 3.69
N PRO A 279 -21.98 -13.58 3.78
CA PRO A 279 -21.13 -12.41 4.00
C PRO A 279 -20.99 -11.59 2.71
N PRO A 280 -20.51 -10.34 2.77
CA PRO A 280 -20.14 -9.62 1.56
C PRO A 280 -19.09 -10.40 0.75
N THR A 281 -19.03 -10.15 -0.55
CA THR A 281 -18.16 -10.89 -1.48
C THR A 281 -17.26 -9.94 -2.26
N TRP A 282 -16.04 -10.37 -2.55
CA TRP A 282 -15.12 -9.62 -3.42
C TRP A 282 -15.66 -9.52 -4.86
N SER A 283 -15.40 -8.39 -5.51
CA SER A 283 -15.91 -8.04 -6.83
C SER A 283 -14.83 -7.42 -7.71
N ASP A 284 -14.79 -7.81 -8.99
CA ASP A 284 -13.90 -7.21 -10.01
C ASP A 284 -14.41 -5.85 -10.51
N ASP A 285 -15.65 -5.48 -10.20
CA ASP A 285 -16.17 -4.13 -10.43
C ASP A 285 -15.59 -3.19 -9.38
N ALA A 286 -14.67 -2.31 -9.77
CA ALA A 286 -13.90 -1.45 -8.89
C ALA A 286 -13.60 -0.09 -9.56
N PRO A 287 -13.28 0.97 -8.79
CA PRO A 287 -12.74 2.21 -9.34
C PRO A 287 -11.48 1.97 -10.18
N ASP A 288 -11.23 2.83 -11.18
CA ASP A 288 -10.14 2.69 -12.16
C ASP A 288 -8.71 2.53 -11.58
N HIS A 289 -8.50 2.90 -10.32
CA HIS A 289 -7.21 2.84 -9.64
C HIS A 289 -7.06 1.63 -8.69
N LEU A 290 -8.10 0.78 -8.59
CA LEU A 290 -8.15 -0.39 -7.71
C LEU A 290 -8.37 -1.66 -8.53
N SER A 291 -7.98 -2.80 -7.95
CA SER A 291 -8.09 -4.10 -8.61
C SER A 291 -9.42 -4.80 -8.30
N HIS A 292 -9.97 -4.61 -7.10
CA HIS A 292 -11.24 -5.17 -6.66
C HIS A 292 -11.98 -4.17 -5.76
N SER A 293 -13.21 -4.53 -5.40
CA SER A 293 -13.99 -3.90 -4.35
C SER A 293 -14.70 -4.96 -3.50
N LEU A 294 -15.33 -4.54 -2.40
CA LEU A 294 -16.19 -5.40 -1.59
C LEU A 294 -17.66 -5.14 -1.92
N LEU A 295 -18.34 -6.16 -2.46
CA LEU A 295 -19.77 -6.14 -2.77
C LEU A 295 -20.58 -6.59 -1.55
N PHE A 296 -21.48 -5.72 -1.12
CA PHE A 296 -22.56 -6.03 -0.19
C PHE A 296 -23.82 -6.25 -1.03
N ALA A 297 -24.34 -7.47 -1.07
CA ALA A 297 -25.41 -7.87 -2.00
C ALA A 297 -26.72 -8.24 -1.27
N ASN A 298 -26.68 -8.33 0.06
CA ASN A 298 -27.87 -8.61 0.85
C ASN A 298 -28.01 -7.57 1.97
N ASN A 299 -29.26 -7.24 2.31
CA ASN A 299 -29.63 -6.28 3.36
C ASN A 299 -29.15 -6.63 4.79
N ASN A 300 -28.32 -7.68 4.96
CA ASN A 300 -27.74 -8.09 6.25
C ASN A 300 -26.20 -8.24 6.19
N ASP A 301 -25.57 -7.94 5.05
CA ASP A 301 -24.11 -8.04 4.92
C ASP A 301 -23.44 -6.97 5.77
N LEU A 302 -22.40 -7.33 6.51
CA LEU A 302 -21.58 -6.42 7.32
C LEU A 302 -20.13 -6.90 7.32
N LEU A 303 -19.22 -5.93 7.34
CA LEU A 303 -17.82 -6.14 7.69
C LEU A 303 -17.60 -5.55 9.09
N TYR A 304 -17.18 -6.40 10.04
CA TYR A 304 -16.99 -6.04 11.44
C TYR A 304 -15.53 -5.76 11.72
N THR A 305 -15.24 -4.66 12.41
CA THR A 305 -13.90 -4.33 12.91
C THR A 305 -13.85 -4.47 14.43
N PRO A 306 -12.67 -4.66 15.04
CA PRO A 306 -12.50 -4.58 16.49
C PRO A 306 -12.47 -3.14 17.02
N TYR A 307 -12.39 -2.13 16.14
CA TYR A 307 -12.24 -0.73 16.51
C TYR A 307 -13.56 -0.11 16.97
N GLU A 308 -13.61 0.47 18.18
CA GLU A 308 -14.81 1.08 18.78
C GLU A 308 -15.21 2.44 18.15
N GLY A 309 -14.39 2.95 17.22
CA GLY A 309 -14.62 4.24 16.57
C GLY A 309 -14.08 5.44 17.35
N ILE A 310 -14.05 6.59 16.68
CA ILE A 310 -13.65 7.86 17.27
C ILE A 310 -14.77 8.36 18.18
N GLY A 311 -14.47 8.56 19.46
CA GLY A 311 -15.40 9.02 20.48
C GLY A 311 -15.36 10.53 20.73
N GLY A 312 -16.31 11.01 21.52
CA GLY A 312 -16.41 12.40 21.95
C GLY A 312 -16.74 13.38 20.82
N SER A 313 -16.26 14.61 21.00
CA SER A 313 -16.44 15.71 20.06
C SER A 313 -15.22 16.00 19.19
N ALA A 314 -14.14 15.21 19.25
CA ALA A 314 -12.84 15.46 18.60
C ALA A 314 -12.82 15.17 17.09
N SER A 315 -12.43 16.13 16.22
CA SER A 315 -12.49 16.09 14.74
C SER A 315 -12.39 14.70 14.09
N ARG A 316 -13.14 14.48 13.00
CA ARG A 316 -12.99 13.24 12.22
C ARG A 316 -13.37 13.40 10.76
N SER A 317 -12.75 12.59 9.92
CA SER A 317 -13.06 12.51 8.49
C SER A 317 -13.29 11.07 8.06
N LEU A 318 -14.16 10.90 7.08
CA LEU A 318 -14.46 9.64 6.42
C LEU A 318 -14.38 9.85 4.91
N THR A 319 -13.60 9.03 4.20
CA THR A 319 -13.56 9.01 2.73
C THR A 319 -13.79 7.60 2.22
N PHE A 320 -14.46 7.42 1.09
CA PHE A 320 -14.71 6.11 0.52
C PHE A 320 -15.15 6.20 -0.94
N TRP A 321 -14.79 5.19 -1.72
CA TRP A 321 -15.42 4.91 -3.00
C TRP A 321 -16.64 4.01 -2.79
N PHE A 322 -17.74 4.31 -3.47
CA PHE A 322 -18.94 3.49 -3.42
C PHE A 322 -19.69 3.50 -4.75
N LYS A 323 -20.46 2.44 -4.99
CA LYS A 323 -21.39 2.30 -6.12
C LYS A 323 -22.66 1.63 -5.63
N THR A 324 -23.82 2.23 -5.90
CA THR A 324 -25.11 1.70 -5.44
C THR A 324 -26.29 2.26 -6.23
N SER A 325 -27.41 1.54 -6.24
CA SER A 325 -28.72 2.01 -6.69
C SER A 325 -29.73 2.18 -5.55
N LEU A 326 -29.26 2.19 -4.29
CA LEU A 326 -30.13 2.20 -3.12
C LEU A 326 -30.98 3.47 -3.04
N ALA A 327 -32.28 3.27 -2.81
CA ALA A 327 -33.21 4.33 -2.36
C ALA A 327 -33.78 4.03 -0.96
N GLY A 328 -33.30 2.95 -0.33
CA GLY A 328 -33.78 2.41 0.93
C GLY A 328 -33.03 2.92 2.16
N ASP A 329 -33.57 2.59 3.34
CA ASP A 329 -33.05 3.01 4.65
C ASP A 329 -31.90 2.09 5.10
N ASN A 330 -30.82 2.08 4.32
CA ASN A 330 -29.65 1.22 4.46
C ASN A 330 -28.42 2.06 4.86
N GLY A 331 -27.54 1.51 5.71
CA GLY A 331 -26.32 2.20 6.15
C GLY A 331 -25.14 1.92 5.23
N ILE A 332 -24.23 2.88 5.07
CA ILE A 332 -22.93 2.66 4.41
C ILE A 332 -21.89 2.27 5.46
N LEU A 333 -21.78 3.07 6.52
CA LEU A 333 -20.83 2.87 7.61
C LEU A 333 -21.38 3.50 8.88
N GLY A 334 -21.15 2.88 10.03
CA GLY A 334 -21.44 3.54 11.31
C GLY A 334 -20.76 2.94 12.52
N TRP A 335 -20.74 3.73 13.59
CA TRP A 335 -20.28 3.34 14.93
C TRP A 335 -21.06 4.12 16.01
N GLY A 336 -20.85 3.78 17.27
CA GLY A 336 -21.49 4.45 18.40
C GLY A 336 -22.93 4.01 18.71
N ASN A 337 -23.52 4.65 19.70
CA ASN A 337 -24.79 4.22 20.32
C ASN A 337 -26.01 4.86 19.66
N SER A 338 -26.84 4.04 19.04
CA SER A 338 -28.08 4.48 18.39
C SER A 338 -29.29 4.65 19.32
N ASN A 339 -29.11 4.75 20.65
CA ASN A 339 -30.23 4.95 21.59
C ASN A 339 -30.38 6.39 22.08
N GLN A 340 -29.38 7.25 21.86
CA GLN A 340 -29.39 8.65 22.33
C GLN A 340 -28.82 9.57 21.26
N ASP A 341 -29.26 10.83 21.31
CA ASP A 341 -28.81 11.89 20.42
C ASP A 341 -27.32 12.17 20.60
N GLY A 342 -26.61 12.38 19.50
CA GLY A 342 -25.19 12.72 19.48
C GLY A 342 -24.22 11.55 19.72
N LEU A 343 -24.70 10.38 20.15
CA LEU A 343 -23.84 9.26 20.53
C LEU A 343 -23.47 8.29 19.39
N LYS A 344 -24.08 8.45 18.22
CA LYS A 344 -23.89 7.61 17.02
C LYS A 344 -23.23 8.43 15.92
N TRP A 345 -22.43 7.78 15.08
CA TRP A 345 -22.03 8.30 13.79
C TRP A 345 -22.48 7.35 12.70
N GLN A 346 -23.31 7.80 11.74
CA GLN A 346 -23.83 6.93 10.68
C GLN A 346 -23.87 7.63 9.32
N ALA A 347 -23.00 7.19 8.42
CA ALA A 347 -23.04 7.52 7.00
C ALA A 347 -24.04 6.62 6.26
N ARG A 348 -24.83 7.22 5.38
CA ARG A 348 -25.91 6.56 4.63
C ARG A 348 -26.38 7.43 3.47
N LEU A 349 -27.30 6.90 2.67
CA LEU A 349 -28.07 7.71 1.73
C LEU A 349 -29.36 8.26 2.37
N ASN A 350 -29.76 9.44 1.91
CA ASN A 350 -31.02 10.05 2.27
C ASN A 350 -32.19 9.36 1.56
N THR A 351 -33.26 9.07 2.29
CA THR A 351 -34.46 8.39 1.79
C THR A 351 -35.70 9.26 1.81
N SER A 352 -35.59 10.46 2.41
CA SER A 352 -36.71 11.36 2.63
C SER A 352 -36.59 12.56 1.71
N ALA A 353 -37.51 12.67 0.75
CA ALA A 353 -37.62 13.86 -0.10
C ALA A 353 -37.91 15.16 0.68
N VAL A 354 -38.34 15.04 1.94
CA VAL A 354 -38.54 16.17 2.86
C VAL A 354 -37.21 16.68 3.41
N ASP A 355 -36.28 15.77 3.69
CA ASP A 355 -34.97 16.13 4.26
C ASP A 355 -33.97 16.58 3.17
N GLY A 356 -34.26 16.32 1.90
CA GLY A 356 -33.38 16.64 0.77
C GLY A 356 -33.58 15.66 -0.39
N PRO A 357 -32.73 15.72 -1.43
CA PRO A 357 -32.79 14.78 -2.54
C PRO A 357 -32.64 13.33 -2.07
N VAL A 358 -33.50 12.44 -2.55
CA VAL A 358 -33.39 11.00 -2.27
C VAL A 358 -32.16 10.48 -2.99
N GLY A 359 -31.36 9.66 -2.30
CA GLY A 359 -30.11 9.13 -2.81
C GLY A 359 -28.88 10.00 -2.55
N ALA A 360 -29.02 11.20 -1.96
CA ALA A 360 -27.87 12.02 -1.58
C ALA A 360 -27.18 11.52 -0.30
N LEU A 361 -25.89 11.83 -0.14
CA LEU A 361 -25.15 11.49 1.08
C LEU A 361 -25.79 12.15 2.32
N ARG A 362 -25.79 11.41 3.42
CA ARG A 362 -26.35 11.84 4.71
C ARG A 362 -25.51 11.31 5.85
N LEU A 363 -25.30 12.18 6.83
CA LEU A 363 -24.82 11.80 8.17
C LEU A 363 -25.98 11.93 9.16
N GLU A 364 -26.10 10.97 10.08
CA GLU A 364 -27.14 10.95 11.11
C GLU A 364 -26.57 10.56 12.48
N ILE A 365 -26.88 11.35 13.50
CA ILE A 365 -26.53 11.15 14.91
C ILE A 365 -27.78 11.01 15.78
N GLN A 366 -28.75 10.27 15.26
CA GLN A 366 -30.07 10.04 15.83
C GLN A 366 -31.11 11.11 15.45
N SER A 367 -31.57 11.97 16.37
CA SER A 367 -32.49 13.05 15.99
C SER A 367 -31.82 14.12 15.11
N GLY A 368 -30.49 14.26 15.22
CA GLY A 368 -29.66 15.12 14.38
C GLY A 368 -29.28 14.47 13.06
N ARG A 369 -29.30 15.26 11.99
CA ARG A 369 -28.94 14.83 10.63
C ARG A 369 -28.49 15.99 9.78
N THR A 370 -27.68 15.71 8.77
CA THR A 370 -27.31 16.64 7.70
C THR A 370 -27.29 15.88 6.38
N VAL A 371 -27.75 16.52 5.31
CA VAL A 371 -28.03 15.89 4.01
C VAL A 371 -27.44 16.73 2.88
N ALA A 372 -26.63 16.11 2.04
CA ALA A 372 -26.01 16.73 0.87
C ALA A 372 -27.04 16.97 -0.26
N THR A 373 -26.63 17.66 -1.33
CA THR A 373 -27.54 18.06 -2.42
C THR A 373 -27.52 17.14 -3.63
N THR A 374 -26.52 16.27 -3.77
CA THR A 374 -26.34 15.50 -5.00
C THR A 374 -26.74 14.03 -4.80
N PRO A 375 -27.77 13.52 -5.51
CA PRO A 375 -28.06 12.09 -5.55
C PRO A 375 -26.92 11.29 -6.16
N VAL A 376 -26.58 10.15 -5.54
CA VAL A 376 -25.45 9.28 -5.89
C VAL A 376 -25.86 7.81 -6.02
N ASN A 377 -27.16 7.55 -6.15
CA ASN A 377 -27.74 6.22 -6.28
C ASN A 377 -28.07 5.88 -7.74
N ASP A 378 -27.16 6.23 -8.65
CA ASP A 378 -27.30 6.07 -10.10
C ASP A 378 -26.56 4.83 -10.64
N ASP A 379 -26.07 3.97 -9.75
CA ASP A 379 -25.27 2.78 -10.07
C ASP A 379 -23.95 3.12 -10.79
N LEU A 380 -23.37 4.29 -10.50
CA LEU A 380 -22.01 4.66 -10.89
C LEU A 380 -21.08 4.72 -9.67
N TRP A 381 -19.76 4.61 -9.92
CA TRP A 381 -18.75 4.81 -8.90
C TRP A 381 -18.62 6.30 -8.56
N HIS A 382 -18.75 6.60 -7.28
CA HIS A 382 -18.53 7.93 -6.71
C HIS A 382 -17.54 7.86 -5.55
N HIS A 383 -16.81 8.95 -5.34
CA HIS A 383 -16.02 9.14 -4.12
C HIS A 383 -16.76 10.09 -3.17
N GLY A 384 -17.18 9.58 -2.03
CA GLY A 384 -17.79 10.36 -0.96
C GLY A 384 -16.78 10.72 0.13
N ALA A 385 -16.88 11.93 0.68
CA ALA A 385 -16.23 12.29 1.92
C ALA A 385 -17.18 13.02 2.87
N ILE A 386 -17.06 12.73 4.16
CA ILE A 386 -17.79 13.36 5.26
C ILE A 386 -16.76 13.86 6.26
N ILE A 387 -16.63 15.17 6.39
CA ILE A 387 -15.62 15.84 7.20
C ILE A 387 -16.31 16.55 8.34
N PHE A 388 -15.79 16.41 9.56
CA PHE A 388 -16.22 17.16 10.71
C PHE A 388 -15.02 17.69 11.48
N GLU A 389 -14.99 19.01 11.63
CA GLU A 389 -13.99 19.72 12.40
C GLU A 389 -14.60 20.12 13.75
N GLU A 390 -13.91 19.79 14.84
CA GLU A 390 -14.30 20.26 16.17
C GLU A 390 -14.11 21.77 16.26
N ASP A 391 -15.15 22.44 16.74
CA ASP A 391 -15.12 23.86 17.07
C ASP A 391 -15.60 24.09 18.52
N ALA A 392 -15.95 25.32 18.87
CA ALA A 392 -16.38 25.64 20.24
C ALA A 392 -17.79 25.12 20.61
N ASP A 393 -18.62 24.73 19.64
CA ASP A 393 -19.98 24.20 19.83
C ASP A 393 -20.26 23.03 18.88
N PRO A 394 -19.50 21.92 19.01
CA PRO A 394 -19.42 20.87 18.01
C PRO A 394 -20.76 20.19 17.77
N ASP A 395 -21.35 20.41 16.60
CA ASP A 395 -22.65 19.86 16.23
C ASP A 395 -22.71 19.36 14.77
N ILE A 396 -23.78 18.65 14.41
CA ILE A 396 -23.90 18.06 13.07
C ILE A 396 -23.98 19.06 11.91
N SER A 397 -24.20 20.35 12.18
CA SER A 397 -24.19 21.39 11.17
C SER A 397 -22.78 21.77 10.71
N ASP A 398 -21.74 21.39 11.46
CA ASP A 398 -20.33 21.61 11.11
C ASP A 398 -19.79 20.57 10.11
N VAL A 399 -20.63 19.61 9.73
CA VAL A 399 -20.25 18.53 8.82
C VAL A 399 -20.28 19.03 7.38
N VAL A 400 -19.17 18.79 6.68
CA VAL A 400 -18.96 19.13 5.28
C VAL A 400 -18.95 17.84 4.45
N PHE A 401 -19.65 17.87 3.30
CA PHE A 401 -19.62 16.79 2.33
C PHE A 401 -18.73 17.14 1.14
N TYR A 402 -17.98 16.18 0.65
CA TYR A 402 -17.40 16.24 -0.69
C TYR A 402 -17.88 15.04 -1.51
N LEU A 403 -18.20 15.31 -2.76
CA LEU A 403 -18.53 14.31 -3.77
C LEU A 403 -17.58 14.47 -4.94
N ASP A 404 -16.91 13.39 -5.33
CA ASP A 404 -15.95 13.34 -6.43
C ASP A 404 -14.89 14.46 -6.31
N GLY A 405 -14.42 14.66 -5.07
CA GLY A 405 -13.39 15.63 -4.70
C GLY A 405 -13.88 17.09 -4.68
N GLN A 406 -15.15 17.35 -4.97
CA GLN A 406 -15.74 18.69 -4.95
C GLN A 406 -16.67 18.86 -3.76
N LEU A 407 -16.76 20.08 -3.23
CA LEU A 407 -17.67 20.40 -2.15
C LEU A 407 -19.12 20.12 -2.61
N ASP A 408 -19.84 19.27 -1.88
CA ASP A 408 -21.27 19.06 -2.08
C ASP A 408 -22.05 19.87 -1.05
N ALA A 409 -22.99 20.69 -1.52
CA ALA A 409 -23.72 21.59 -0.66
C ALA A 409 -24.67 20.82 0.27
N VAL A 410 -24.97 21.41 1.43
CA VAL A 410 -25.95 20.85 2.38
C VAL A 410 -27.35 21.39 2.05
N SER A 411 -28.31 20.48 1.90
CA SER A 411 -29.72 20.79 1.66
C SER A 411 -30.52 21.00 2.94
N LEU A 412 -30.11 20.35 4.03
CA LEU A 412 -30.74 20.44 5.35
C LEU A 412 -29.76 19.99 6.42
N PHE A 413 -29.89 20.59 7.61
CA PHE A 413 -29.39 20.01 8.85
C PHE A 413 -30.40 20.19 10.00
N THR A 414 -30.33 19.32 11.01
CA THR A 414 -31.05 19.43 12.28
C THR A 414 -30.01 19.43 13.40
N PRO A 415 -29.71 20.59 14.01
CA PRO A 415 -28.63 20.72 14.98
C PRO A 415 -28.82 19.81 16.19
N VAL A 416 -27.79 19.03 16.48
CA VAL A 416 -27.65 18.19 17.67
C VAL A 416 -26.15 18.11 17.96
N PRO A 417 -25.71 18.35 19.21
CA PRO A 417 -24.30 18.24 19.56
C PRO A 417 -23.73 16.85 19.28
N ILE A 418 -22.49 16.80 18.78
CA ILE A 418 -21.78 15.54 18.55
C ILE A 418 -21.00 15.17 19.83
N ASN A 419 -21.26 13.97 20.33
CA ASN A 419 -20.55 13.38 21.45
C ASN A 419 -20.55 11.86 21.33
N THR A 420 -19.98 11.35 20.24
CA THR A 420 -20.07 9.93 19.88
C THR A 420 -19.53 9.06 21.00
N THR A 421 -20.24 8.00 21.40
CA THR A 421 -19.71 7.10 22.43
C THR A 421 -18.94 5.95 21.79
N ASN A 422 -17.78 5.65 22.35
CA ASN A 422 -16.94 4.52 21.99
C ASN A 422 -16.62 3.65 23.23
N THR A 423 -17.38 3.75 24.31
CA THR A 423 -17.14 2.96 25.53
C THR A 423 -18.45 2.38 26.10
N GLY A 424 -18.40 1.14 26.59
CA GLY A 424 -19.50 0.54 27.35
C GLY A 424 -20.60 -0.17 26.55
N GLY A 425 -20.33 -0.63 25.32
CA GLY A 425 -21.28 -1.40 24.50
C GLY A 425 -20.71 -1.80 23.13
N PRO A 426 -21.46 -2.54 22.27
CA PRO A 426 -20.99 -2.98 20.96
C PRO A 426 -21.06 -1.82 19.95
N PHE A 427 -20.12 -0.90 20.05
CA PHE A 427 -20.08 0.35 19.28
C PHE A 427 -19.04 0.36 18.16
N ALA A 428 -18.51 -0.82 17.81
CA ALA A 428 -17.49 -0.97 16.80
C ALA A 428 -17.89 -0.39 15.45
N VAL A 429 -16.87 0.07 14.69
CA VAL A 429 -17.06 0.49 13.31
C VAL A 429 -17.53 -0.72 12.50
N THR A 430 -18.66 -0.53 11.85
CA THR A 430 -19.28 -1.49 10.94
C THR A 430 -19.35 -0.91 9.55
N LEU A 431 -18.97 -1.74 8.59
CA LEU A 431 -18.88 -1.42 7.17
C LEU A 431 -20.00 -2.14 6.41
N GLY A 432 -20.59 -1.43 5.46
CA GLY A 432 -21.68 -1.91 4.62
C GLY A 432 -22.98 -2.13 5.38
N GLY A 433 -23.29 -1.31 6.39
CA GLY A 433 -24.60 -1.37 7.03
C GLY A 433 -24.78 -0.47 8.24
N ARG A 434 -25.99 -0.52 8.79
CA ARG A 434 -26.35 0.08 10.09
C ARG A 434 -26.80 -1.01 11.03
N VAL A 435 -26.32 -0.97 12.27
CA VAL A 435 -26.81 -1.78 13.38
C VAL A 435 -27.78 -0.95 14.23
N GLN A 436 -29.01 -1.44 14.41
CA GLN A 436 -30.00 -0.84 15.31
C GLN A 436 -30.59 -1.92 16.22
N GLY A 437 -30.06 -2.01 17.44
CA GLY A 437 -30.35 -3.14 18.33
C GLY A 437 -29.81 -4.44 17.73
N THR A 438 -30.68 -5.43 17.50
CA THR A 438 -30.33 -6.70 16.84
C THR A 438 -30.59 -6.71 15.34
N ALA A 439 -31.14 -5.62 14.77
CA ALA A 439 -31.44 -5.53 13.35
C ALA A 439 -30.27 -4.93 12.58
N ILE A 440 -29.93 -5.55 11.46
CA ILE A 440 -28.97 -5.05 10.48
C ILE A 440 -29.76 -4.49 9.30
N ARG A 441 -29.34 -3.33 8.80
CA ARG A 441 -29.76 -2.79 7.50
C ARG A 441 -28.53 -2.55 6.65
N GLY A 442 -28.12 -3.61 5.97
CA GLY A 442 -26.91 -3.70 5.16
C GLY A 442 -26.99 -2.84 3.91
N PHE A 443 -25.86 -2.31 3.49
CA PHE A 443 -25.65 -1.68 2.20
C PHE A 443 -25.93 -2.68 1.07
N ASP A 444 -26.38 -2.19 -0.07
CA ASP A 444 -26.55 -2.96 -1.29
C ASP A 444 -25.79 -2.20 -2.38
N GLY A 445 -24.59 -2.68 -2.69
CA GLY A 445 -23.62 -2.00 -3.53
C GLY A 445 -22.18 -2.36 -3.21
N ASN A 446 -21.25 -1.74 -3.95
CA ASN A 446 -19.81 -1.94 -3.78
C ASN A 446 -19.21 -0.82 -2.93
N LEU A 447 -18.27 -1.16 -2.05
CA LEU A 447 -17.39 -0.23 -1.34
C LEU A 447 -15.93 -0.52 -1.68
N ALA A 448 -15.13 0.53 -1.79
CA ALA A 448 -13.70 0.46 -2.00
C ALA A 448 -12.98 1.64 -1.32
N ASP A 449 -11.70 1.46 -1.00
CA ASP A 449 -10.78 2.52 -0.58
C ASP A 449 -11.35 3.43 0.53
N LEU A 450 -11.79 2.80 1.61
CA LEU A 450 -12.42 3.46 2.75
C LEU A 450 -11.38 3.86 3.79
N ARG A 451 -11.42 5.13 4.23
CA ARG A 451 -10.52 5.68 5.24
C ARG A 451 -11.27 6.42 6.33
N ILE A 452 -10.83 6.26 7.58
CA ILE A 452 -11.30 7.03 8.74
C ILE A 452 -10.11 7.79 9.33
N TYR A 453 -10.32 9.07 9.63
CA TYR A 453 -9.33 9.95 10.24
C TYR A 453 -9.83 10.54 11.56
N ASP A 454 -8.95 10.71 12.55
CA ASP A 454 -9.18 11.49 13.78
C ASP A 454 -8.80 12.97 13.64
N SER A 455 -8.63 13.41 12.40
CA SER A 455 -8.39 14.78 11.98
C SER A 455 -9.46 15.23 10.97
N SER A 456 -9.60 16.55 10.81
CA SER A 456 -10.35 17.12 9.69
C SER A 456 -9.45 17.16 8.45
N LEU A 457 -9.95 16.66 7.32
CA LEU A 457 -9.26 16.76 6.04
C LEU A 457 -9.65 18.05 5.30
N SER A 458 -8.67 18.68 4.68
CA SER A 458 -8.88 19.73 3.68
C SER A 458 -9.46 19.16 2.38
N GLN A 459 -10.06 20.03 1.55
CA GLN A 459 -10.53 19.63 0.23
C GLN A 459 -9.40 19.10 -0.66
N GLU A 460 -8.21 19.69 -0.58
CA GLU A 460 -7.03 19.28 -1.33
C GLU A 460 -6.62 17.84 -0.96
N GLU A 461 -6.65 17.50 0.33
CA GLU A 461 -6.40 16.14 0.81
C GLU A 461 -7.47 15.19 0.32
N VAL A 462 -8.75 15.55 0.41
CA VAL A 462 -9.86 14.74 -0.14
C VAL A 462 -9.68 14.47 -1.64
N LYS A 463 -9.26 15.48 -2.43
CA LYS A 463 -8.97 15.29 -3.87
C LYS A 463 -7.78 14.35 -4.09
N SER A 464 -6.72 14.52 -3.30
CA SER A 464 -5.53 13.66 -3.38
C SER A 464 -5.88 12.20 -3.10
N ILE A 465 -6.59 11.96 -1.99
CA ILE A 465 -7.13 10.68 -1.55
C ILE A 465 -8.00 10.06 -2.65
N MET A 466 -8.99 10.80 -3.17
CA MET A 466 -9.86 10.32 -4.26
C MET A 466 -9.07 9.82 -5.46
N THR A 467 -8.02 10.55 -5.87
CA THR A 467 -7.19 10.15 -7.02
C THR A 467 -6.25 8.98 -6.72
N GLY A 468 -6.28 8.42 -5.51
CA GLY A 468 -5.50 7.28 -5.05
C GLY A 468 -4.17 7.65 -4.38
N GLY A 469 -4.08 8.84 -3.75
CA GLY A 469 -2.84 9.33 -3.10
C GLY A 469 -1.67 9.57 -4.07
N MET A 470 -1.88 9.35 -5.36
CA MET A 470 -1.01 9.67 -6.45
C MET A 470 -1.85 10.44 -7.45
N THR A 471 -1.22 11.35 -8.17
CA THR A 471 -1.72 11.77 -9.48
C THR A 471 -1.89 10.54 -10.36
N SER A 472 -3.04 9.88 -10.33
CA SER A 472 -3.47 8.88 -11.31
C SER A 472 -3.98 9.58 -12.58
N SER A 473 -3.21 10.56 -13.06
CA SER A 473 -2.96 10.53 -14.49
C SER A 473 -2.19 9.22 -14.69
N ARG A 474 -2.78 8.18 -15.31
CA ARG A 474 -2.03 6.96 -15.73
C ARG A 474 -0.64 7.41 -16.20
N ASN A 475 0.39 7.16 -15.40
CA ASN A 475 1.72 7.68 -15.71
C ASN A 475 2.14 7.00 -17.00
N LEU A 476 2.46 7.81 -18.00
CA LEU A 476 2.90 7.34 -19.30
C LEU A 476 4.18 6.49 -19.10
N ALA A 477 4.02 5.17 -19.16
CA ALA A 477 5.08 4.22 -18.87
C ALA A 477 5.33 3.29 -20.06
N ILE A 478 6.59 3.24 -20.49
CA ILE A 478 7.07 2.22 -21.43
C ILE A 478 7.08 0.88 -20.68
N THR A 479 6.25 -0.06 -21.14
CA THR A 479 6.05 -1.37 -20.51
C THR A 479 6.92 -2.47 -21.12
N SER A 480 7.35 -2.33 -22.38
CA SER A 480 8.34 -3.24 -22.97
C SER A 480 9.20 -2.60 -24.05
N ILE A 481 10.43 -3.09 -24.17
CA ILE A 481 11.37 -2.78 -25.25
C ILE A 481 11.96 -4.10 -25.73
N GLU A 482 11.61 -4.51 -26.93
CA GLU A 482 11.97 -5.84 -27.46
C GLU A 482 12.69 -5.70 -28.80
N TYR A 483 13.88 -6.30 -28.93
CA TYR A 483 14.49 -6.46 -30.24
C TYR A 483 13.62 -7.35 -31.12
N ARG A 484 13.45 -6.95 -32.38
CA ARG A 484 12.68 -7.77 -33.32
C ARG A 484 13.50 -9.01 -33.69
N SER A 485 12.86 -10.18 -33.55
CA SER A 485 13.44 -11.46 -33.97
C SER A 485 13.94 -11.38 -35.42
N GLY A 486 15.21 -11.74 -35.64
CA GLY A 486 15.86 -11.70 -36.94
C GLY A 486 16.37 -10.33 -37.40
N ASN A 487 16.17 -9.25 -36.64
CA ASN A 487 16.71 -7.93 -36.97
C ASN A 487 17.22 -7.18 -35.72
N PRO A 488 18.52 -7.30 -35.38
CA PRO A 488 19.09 -6.64 -34.20
C PRO A 488 19.17 -5.12 -34.33
N ARG A 489 18.77 -4.55 -35.48
CA ARG A 489 18.75 -3.11 -35.74
C ARG A 489 17.35 -2.50 -35.62
N SER A 490 16.41 -3.27 -35.08
CA SER A 490 15.05 -2.83 -34.83
C SER A 490 14.56 -3.26 -33.46
N ALA A 491 13.89 -2.34 -32.77
CA ALA A 491 13.23 -2.60 -31.50
C ALA A 491 11.76 -2.17 -31.59
N MET A 492 10.90 -2.91 -30.91
CA MET A 492 9.52 -2.52 -30.65
C MET A 492 9.45 -1.96 -29.23
N ILE A 493 8.91 -0.75 -29.11
CA ILE A 493 8.58 -0.15 -27.83
C ILE A 493 7.07 -0.23 -27.61
N THR A 494 6.66 -0.60 -26.40
CA THR A 494 5.26 -0.71 -25.98
C THR A 494 5.05 0.17 -24.75
N TRP A 495 3.96 0.93 -24.69
CA TRP A 495 3.58 1.73 -23.52
C TRP A 495 2.09 1.68 -23.26
N GLN A 496 1.70 1.96 -22.02
CA GLN A 496 0.30 2.22 -21.67
C GLN A 496 -0.13 3.56 -22.27
N SER A 497 -1.24 3.55 -23.02
CA SER A 497 -1.77 4.74 -23.69
C SER A 497 -3.23 4.99 -23.35
N ARG A 498 -3.72 6.19 -23.67
CA ARG A 498 -5.13 6.58 -23.53
C ARG A 498 -5.79 6.58 -24.91
N PRO A 499 -6.96 5.98 -25.10
CA PRO A 499 -7.69 6.07 -26.36
C PRO A 499 -7.90 7.54 -26.79
N GLY A 500 -7.64 7.85 -28.06
CA GLY A 500 -7.86 9.19 -28.63
C GLY A 500 -6.77 10.23 -28.32
N ARG A 501 -5.65 9.86 -27.70
CA ARG A 501 -4.46 10.72 -27.51
C ARG A 501 -3.40 10.50 -28.59
N ALA A 502 -2.45 11.41 -28.68
CA ALA A 502 -1.28 11.30 -29.56
C ALA A 502 0.01 11.35 -28.76
N TYR A 503 1.06 10.76 -29.30
CA TYR A 503 2.34 10.59 -28.61
C TYR A 503 3.53 10.95 -29.50
N ARG A 504 4.52 11.60 -28.89
CA ARG A 504 5.86 11.81 -29.43
C ARG A 504 6.82 10.76 -28.87
N ILE A 505 7.67 10.23 -29.74
CA ILE A 505 8.66 9.20 -29.42
C ILE A 505 10.05 9.71 -29.76
N GLU A 506 10.98 9.59 -28.81
CA GLU A 506 12.36 9.99 -28.99
C GLU A 506 13.33 8.90 -28.49
N SER A 507 14.52 8.84 -29.08
CA SER A 507 15.59 7.93 -28.71
C SER A 507 16.93 8.67 -28.50
N SER A 508 17.77 8.15 -27.61
CA SER A 508 19.12 8.70 -27.41
C SER A 508 20.11 7.63 -26.96
N PRO A 509 21.38 7.64 -27.42
CA PRO A 509 22.42 6.78 -26.86
C PRO A 509 22.95 7.28 -25.51
N ASN A 510 22.56 8.48 -25.07
CA ASN A 510 23.01 9.11 -23.82
C ASN A 510 21.86 9.91 -23.19
N LEU A 511 21.44 9.54 -21.97
CA LEU A 511 20.36 10.21 -21.24
C LEU A 511 20.59 11.73 -21.07
N MET A 512 21.84 12.17 -20.96
CA MET A 512 22.21 13.59 -20.83
C MET A 512 22.53 14.27 -22.17
N GLY A 513 22.40 13.55 -23.28
CA GLY A 513 22.71 14.02 -24.63
C GLY A 513 21.49 14.47 -25.43
N PRO A 514 21.69 14.86 -26.70
CA PRO A 514 20.59 15.21 -27.59
C PRO A 514 19.69 13.98 -27.86
N TRP A 515 18.38 14.22 -27.90
CA TRP A 515 17.38 13.21 -28.22
C TRP A 515 17.01 13.30 -29.69
N LYS A 516 17.03 12.16 -30.37
CA LYS A 516 16.58 12.02 -31.75
C LYS A 516 15.09 11.69 -31.74
N GLU A 517 14.32 12.48 -32.46
CA GLU A 517 12.91 12.18 -32.71
C GLU A 517 12.78 10.94 -33.61
N GLU A 518 11.91 10.02 -33.18
CA GLU A 518 11.52 8.85 -33.96
C GLU A 518 10.12 9.02 -34.56
N ALA A 519 9.22 9.72 -33.88
CA ALA A 519 7.91 10.14 -34.38
C ALA A 519 7.37 11.33 -33.58
N ASP A 520 6.87 12.35 -34.27
CA ASP A 520 6.26 13.55 -33.67
C ASP A 520 4.76 13.39 -33.34
N PHE A 521 4.06 12.49 -34.03
CA PHE A 521 2.63 12.31 -33.81
C PHE A 521 2.22 10.87 -34.11
N LEU A 522 2.02 10.08 -33.06
CA LEU A 522 1.47 8.74 -33.14
C LEU A 522 0.14 8.67 -32.38
N GLU A 523 -0.96 8.48 -33.11
CA GLU A 523 -2.25 8.25 -32.49
C GLU A 523 -2.25 6.95 -31.66
N SER A 524 -2.93 7.03 -30.52
CA SER A 524 -3.14 5.92 -29.63
C SER A 524 -3.82 4.74 -30.32
N GLN A 525 -3.29 3.55 -30.09
CA GLN A 525 -3.88 2.28 -30.56
C GLN A 525 -4.88 1.68 -29.54
N GLY A 526 -5.28 2.46 -28.54
CA GLY A 526 -6.21 2.07 -27.47
C GLY A 526 -5.59 2.25 -26.09
N ASN A 527 -5.77 1.27 -25.20
CA ASN A 527 -5.17 1.29 -23.87
C ASN A 527 -3.66 0.97 -23.87
N THR A 528 -3.12 0.56 -25.02
CA THR A 528 -1.70 0.28 -25.23
C THR A 528 -1.33 0.70 -26.64
N THR A 529 -0.18 1.37 -26.78
CA THR A 529 0.34 1.78 -28.08
C THR A 529 1.74 1.21 -28.29
N ARG A 530 2.05 0.89 -29.54
CA ARG A 530 3.34 0.31 -29.95
C ARG A 530 3.95 1.11 -31.08
N TYR A 531 5.27 1.27 -31.03
CA TYR A 531 6.05 1.88 -32.09
C TYR A 531 7.27 1.03 -32.42
N VAL A 532 7.60 0.93 -33.71
CA VAL A 532 8.76 0.15 -34.18
C VAL A 532 9.85 1.11 -34.64
N VAL A 533 10.98 1.05 -33.95
CA VAL A 533 12.20 1.76 -34.33
C VAL A 533 12.96 0.85 -35.30
N THR A 534 13.21 1.31 -36.52
CA THR A 534 13.76 0.48 -37.62
C THR A 534 15.22 0.77 -37.96
N SER A 535 15.84 1.78 -37.35
CA SER A 535 17.15 2.30 -37.75
C SER A 535 18.12 2.46 -36.58
N ILE A 536 18.26 1.43 -35.74
CA ILE A 536 19.26 1.45 -34.65
C ILE A 536 20.68 1.41 -35.28
N PRO A 537 21.58 2.36 -34.97
CA PRO A 537 22.94 2.37 -35.51
C PRO A 537 23.74 1.12 -35.10
N ALA A 538 24.71 0.72 -35.94
CA ALA A 538 25.60 -0.39 -35.60
C ALA A 538 26.53 0.07 -34.46
N ASN A 539 26.83 -0.84 -33.54
CA ASN A 539 27.67 -0.57 -32.37
C ASN A 539 27.09 0.47 -31.40
N THR A 540 25.76 0.65 -31.34
CA THR A 540 25.10 1.39 -30.26
C THR A 540 25.03 0.50 -29.02
N PRO A 541 25.86 0.71 -27.97
CA PRO A 541 25.94 -0.20 -26.84
C PRO A 541 24.70 -0.14 -25.94
N LYS A 542 24.01 1.01 -25.93
CA LYS A 542 22.78 1.30 -25.19
C LYS A 542 21.97 2.34 -25.97
N LEU A 543 20.65 2.18 -26.00
CA LEU A 543 19.72 3.15 -26.58
C LEU A 543 18.57 3.34 -25.60
N PHE A 544 18.33 4.58 -25.21
CA PHE A 544 17.26 5.00 -24.32
C PHE A 544 16.08 5.50 -25.15
N PHE A 545 14.87 5.34 -24.62
CA PHE A 545 13.64 5.83 -25.24
C PHE A 545 12.87 6.65 -24.23
N ARG A 546 12.14 7.66 -24.72
CA ARG A 546 11.10 8.35 -23.96
C ARG A 546 9.88 8.54 -24.84
N VAL A 547 8.72 8.53 -24.21
CA VAL A 547 7.43 8.81 -24.84
C VAL A 547 6.83 9.99 -24.10
N ALA A 548 6.28 10.95 -24.83
CA ALA A 548 5.52 12.08 -24.29
C ALA A 548 4.12 12.08 -24.91
N GLU A 549 3.10 12.38 -24.12
CA GLU A 549 1.75 12.69 -24.62
C GLU A 549 1.76 14.13 -25.15
N GLU A 550 1.18 14.35 -26.33
CA GLU A 550 1.04 15.66 -26.97
C GLU A 550 -0.35 16.28 -26.75
#